data_AF-A0A1L5KU34-F1
#
_entry.id   AF-A0A1L5KU34-F1
#
_cell.length_a   1.000
_cell.length_b   1.000
_cell.length_c   1.000
_cell.angle_alpha   90.00
_cell.angle_beta   90.00
_cell.angle_gamma   90.00
#
_symmetry.space_group_name_H-M   'P 1'
#
loop_
_entity.id
_entity.type
_entity.pdbx_description
1 polymer ?
#
loop_
_entity_poly.entity_id
_entity_poly.type
_entity_poly.pdbx_seq_one_letter_code
_entity_poly.pdbx_strand_id
1 'polypeptide(L)' 'MADIVFMALHGENGENGKLQAAFDLLGVKYTGSDYLSSAIAMNKGMAKQLF' A
#
# COMPACT_ATOMS: atom_id res chain seq x y z
N MET A 1 14.36 12.56 -11.09
CA MET A 1 13.16 11.84 -10.60
C MET A 1 13.56 10.38 -10.45
N ALA A 2 13.05 9.65 -9.45
CA ALA A 2 13.38 8.23 -9.30
C ALA A 2 12.56 7.37 -10.28
N ASP A 3 13.15 6.29 -10.80
CA ASP A 3 12.46 5.36 -11.70
C ASP A 3 11.42 4.49 -10.98
N ILE A 4 11.70 4.16 -9.71
CA ILE A 4 10.83 3.38 -8.82
C ILE A 4 11.18 3.69 -7.36
N VAL A 5 10.17 3.67 -6.48
CA VAL A 5 10.34 3.81 -5.02
C VAL A 5 10.31 2.43 -4.36
N PHE A 6 11.31 2.15 -3.51
CA PHE A 6 11.31 0.97 -2.65
C PHE A 6 10.48 1.24 -1.38
N MET A 7 9.40 0.49 -1.21
CA MET A 7 8.45 0.66 -0.09
C MET A 7 8.95 -0.10 1.14
N ALA A 8 9.69 0.60 2.02
CA ALA A 8 10.25 0.04 3.26
C ALA A 8 9.66 0.65 4.55
N LEU A 9 8.51 1.32 4.44
CA LEU A 9 7.86 1.97 5.57
C LEU A 9 6.97 0.99 6.32
N HIS A 10 7.01 1.08 7.65
CA HIS A 10 6.12 0.35 8.55
C HIS A 10 5.09 1.30 9.16
N GLY A 11 4.07 0.73 9.80
CA GLY A 11 3.07 1.49 10.54
C GLY A 11 1.93 1.95 9.65
N GLU A 12 0.97 2.65 10.27
CA GLU A 12 -0.34 2.90 9.69
C GLU A 12 -0.27 3.35 8.22
N ASN A 13 0.34 4.49 7.93
CA ASN A 13 0.35 5.04 6.57
C ASN A 13 1.27 4.28 5.59
N GLY A 14 2.21 3.48 6.09
CA GLY A 14 3.11 2.68 5.25
C GLY A 14 2.45 1.41 4.74
N GLU A 15 1.56 0.82 5.54
CA GLU A 15 1.04 -0.53 5.31
C GLU A 15 -0.46 -0.56 5.00
N ASN A 16 -1.22 0.49 5.31
CA ASN A 16 -2.69 0.50 5.15
C ASN A 16 -3.21 0.95 3.78
N GLY A 17 -2.34 1.16 2.80
CA GLY A 17 -2.72 1.57 1.43
C GLY A 17 -2.74 3.08 1.20
N LYS A 18 -2.62 3.93 2.22
CA LYS A 18 -2.68 5.41 2.03
C LYS A 18 -1.54 5.93 1.16
N LEU A 19 -0.31 5.52 1.42
CA LEU A 19 0.84 5.99 0.64
C LEU A 19 0.85 5.41 -0.77
N GLN A 20 0.45 4.15 -0.91
CA GLN A 20 0.26 3.46 -2.17
C GLN A 20 -0.72 4.23 -3.08
N ALA A 21 -1.88 4.61 -2.54
CA ALA A 21 -2.87 5.40 -3.28
C ALA A 21 -2.34 6.78 -3.69
N ALA A 22 -1.54 7.43 -2.84
CA ALA A 22 -0.90 8.69 -3.18
C ALA A 22 0.11 8.52 -4.32
N PHE A 23 0.89 7.43 -4.32
CA PHE A 23 1.81 7.13 -5.42
C PHE A 23 1.07 6.82 -6.73
N ASP A 24 -0.04 6.08 -6.67
CA ASP A 24 -0.87 5.82 -7.85
C ASP A 24 -1.42 7.11 -8.45
N LEU A 25 -1.93 8.04 -7.61
CA LEU A 25 -2.41 9.35 -8.05
C LEU A 25 -1.30 10.22 -8.66
N LEU A 26 -0.07 10.09 -8.16
CA LEU A 26 1.09 10.85 -8.64
C LEU A 26 1.82 10.16 -9.79
N GLY A 27 1.39 8.98 -10.23
CA GLY A 27 2.07 8.18 -11.26
C GLY A 27 3.46 7.69 -10.84
N VAL A 28 3.71 7.59 -9.52
CA VAL A 28 4.99 7.12 -8.97
C VAL A 28 4.96 5.59 -8.91
N LYS A 29 5.89 4.95 -9.62
CA LYS A 29 6.05 3.49 -9.53
C LYS A 29 6.68 3.12 -8.21
N TYR A 30 6.22 2.03 -7.60
CA TYR A 30 6.75 1.54 -6.32
C TYR A 30 6.71 0.00 -6.22
N THR A 31 7.45 -0.55 -5.26
CA THR A 31 7.47 -1.99 -4.95
C THR A 31 6.42 -2.36 -3.90
N GLY A 32 5.88 -3.58 -3.95
CA GLY A 32 4.94 -4.11 -2.95
C GLY A 32 3.51 -4.18 -3.48
N SER A 33 2.54 -4.27 -2.57
CA SER A 33 1.12 -4.41 -2.90
C SER A 33 0.47 -3.09 -3.33
N ASP A 34 -0.58 -3.16 -4.14
CA ASP A 34 -1.43 -2.00 -4.44
C ASP A 34 -2.19 -1.48 -3.21
N TYR A 35 -2.80 -0.29 -3.33
CA TYR A 35 -3.48 0.37 -2.22
C TYR A 35 -4.63 -0.47 -1.63
N LEU A 36 -5.39 -1.16 -2.47
CA LEU A 36 -6.56 -1.93 -2.04
C LEU A 36 -6.14 -3.19 -1.29
N SER A 37 -5.15 -3.90 -1.83
CA SER A 37 -4.58 -5.10 -1.21
C SER A 37 -3.94 -4.77 0.14
N SER A 38 -3.19 -3.67 0.21
CA SER A 38 -2.62 -3.15 1.47
C SER A 38 -3.71 -2.82 2.50
N ALA A 39 -4.77 -2.11 2.09
CA ALA A 39 -5.88 -1.76 2.98
C ALA A 39 -6.61 -3.01 3.52
N ILE A 40 -6.88 -3.99 2.65
CA ILE A 40 -7.54 -5.25 3.04
C ILE A 40 -6.66 -6.06 3.98
N ALA A 41 -5.37 -6.23 3.66
CA ALA A 41 -4.45 -7.03 4.46
C ALA A 41 -4.21 -6.42 5.85
N MET A 42 -4.09 -5.09 5.94
CA MET A 42 -3.91 -4.38 7.21
C MET A 42 -5.17 -4.44 8.08
N ASN A 43 -6.36 -4.52 7.48
CA ASN A 43 -7.60 -4.69 8.20
C ASN A 43 -7.86 -6.17 8.54
N LYS A 44 -7.54 -6.55 9.78
CA LYS A 44 -7.75 -7.93 10.29
C LYS A 44 -9.18 -8.44 10.15
N GLY A 45 -10.19 -7.56 10.23
CA GLY A 45 -11.59 -7.95 10.09
C GLY A 45 -11.91 -8.34 8.65
N MET A 46 -11.54 -7.48 7.70
CA MET A 46 -11.74 -7.74 6.27
C MET A 46 -10.91 -8.91 5.79
N ALA A 47 -9.64 -9.00 6.19
CA ALA A 47 -8.76 -10.11 5.80
C ALA A 47 -9.36 -11.47 6.18
N LYS A 48 -9.86 -11.63 7.42
CA LYS A 48 -10.50 -12.88 7.87
C LYS A 48 -11.85 -13.19 7.22
N GLN A 49 -12.51 -12.20 6.64
CA GLN A 49 -13.76 -12.40 5.91
C GLN A 49 -13.50 -12.86 4.48
N LEU A 50 -12.37 -12.45 3.89
CA LEU A 50 -12.01 -12.74 2.52
C LEU A 50 -11.12 -13.99 2.37
N PHE A 51 -10.40 -14.37 3.42
CA PHE A 51 -9.45 -15.48 3.46
C PHE A 51 -9.65 -16.33 4.73
#